data_AF-A0A1L3LUT3-F1
#
_entry.id   AF-A0A1L3LUT3-F1
#
_cell.length_a   1.000
_cell.length_b   1.000
_cell.length_c   1.000
_cell.angle_alpha   90.00
_cell.angle_beta   90.00
_cell.angle_gamma   90.00
#
_symmetry.space_group_name_H-M   'P 1'
#
loop_
_entity.id
_entity.type
_entity.pdbx_description
1 polymer ?
#
loop_
_entity_poly.entity_id
_entity_poly.type
_entity_poly.pdbx_seq_one_letter_code
_entity_poly.pdbx_strand_id
1 'polypeptide(L)'
;MPMQIFVDVEEAAERLEELIALASRQDEVYVCRGRWPIARLTSWSEKNDDFPSEEVAKTPAVTGPTACGSKLIEGGTIDEVWSLAARGKPKQDHKVTSAHDDLFDEDGLPR
;
A
#
# COMPACT_ATOMS: atom_id res chain seq x y z
N MET A 1 -26.99 19.58 9.08
CA MET A 1 -26.27 18.97 10.21
C MET A 1 -25.79 17.63 9.71
N PRO A 2 -24.47 17.36 9.69
CA PRO A 2 -23.95 16.08 9.20
C PRO A 2 -24.43 14.94 10.12
N MET A 3 -25.04 13.89 9.56
CA MET A 3 -25.39 12.70 10.32
C MET A 3 -24.27 11.67 10.27
N GLN A 4 -24.00 11.01 11.40
CA GLN A 4 -23.07 9.90 11.47
C GLN A 4 -23.81 8.58 11.26
N ILE A 5 -23.35 7.79 10.30
CA ILE A 5 -23.98 6.55 9.87
C ILE A 5 -22.95 5.43 10.06
N PHE A 6 -23.31 4.39 10.81
CA PHE A 6 -22.47 3.21 11.00
C PHE A 6 -23.07 2.04 10.23
N VAL A 7 -22.27 1.39 9.40
CA VAL A 7 -22.68 0.26 8.57
C VAL A 7 -21.68 -0.88 8.72
N ASP A 8 -22.11 -2.14 8.67
CA ASP A 8 -21.17 -3.26 8.67
C ASP A 8 -20.49 -3.41 7.30
N VAL A 9 -19.30 -4.02 7.24
CA VAL A 9 -18.58 -4.30 5.99
C VAL A 9 -19.44 -5.09 5.00
N GLU A 10 -20.21 -6.08 5.47
CA GLU A 10 -21.08 -6.88 4.59
C GLU A 10 -22.20 -6.02 3.99
N GLU A 11 -22.83 -5.17 4.81
CA GLU A 11 -23.89 -4.27 4.35
C GLU A 11 -23.35 -3.16 3.43
N ALA A 12 -22.14 -2.67 3.71
CA ALA A 12 -21.47 -1.67 2.89
C ALA A 12 -21.12 -2.20 1.50
N ALA A 13 -20.78 -3.49 1.39
CA ALA A 13 -20.46 -4.13 0.12
C ALA A 13 -21.70 -4.23 -0.78
N GLU A 14 -22.88 -4.47 -0.21
CA GLU A 14 -24.13 -4.65 -0.96
C GLU A 14 -24.81 -3.31 -1.33
N ARG A 15 -24.52 -2.22 -0.59
CA ARG A 15 -25.20 -0.91 -0.75
C ARG A 15 -24.22 0.25 -0.92
N LEU A 16 -23.09 0.01 -1.57
CA LEU A 16 -22.02 0.99 -1.69
C LEU A 16 -22.49 2.31 -2.36
N GLU A 17 -23.31 2.25 -3.40
CA GLU A 17 -23.78 3.42 -4.15
C GLU A 17 -24.63 4.36 -3.28
N GLU A 18 -25.44 3.80 -2.38
CA GLU A 18 -26.25 4.59 -1.46
C GLU A 18 -25.39 5.28 -0.41
N LEU A 19 -24.37 4.57 0.10
CA LEU A 19 -23.40 5.14 1.03
C LEU A 19 -22.59 6.28 0.39
N ILE A 20 -22.24 6.16 -0.90
CA ILE A 20 -21.61 7.24 -1.66
C ILE A 20 -22.54 8.45 -1.77
N ALA A 21 -23.83 8.23 -2.04
CA ALA A 21 -24.81 9.31 -2.11
C ALA A 21 -24.99 10.04 -0.77
N LEU A 22 -24.93 9.32 0.35
CA LEU A 22 -24.94 9.89 1.71
C LEU A 22 -23.65 10.66 2.00
N ALA A 23 -22.48 10.07 1.72
CA ALA A 23 -21.19 10.74 1.88
C ALA A 23 -21.10 12.03 1.04
N SER A 24 -21.72 12.04 -0.14
CA SER A 24 -21.80 13.22 -1.02
C SER A 24 -22.69 14.33 -0.46
N ARG A 25 -23.65 14.00 0.41
CA ARG A 25 -24.51 14.96 1.12
C ARG A 25 -23.87 15.53 2.38
N GLN A 26 -22.61 15.20 2.65
CA GLN A 26 -21.86 15.53 3.87
C GLN A 26 -22.28 14.72 5.09
N ASP A 27 -22.90 13.54 4.90
CA ASP A 27 -23.08 12.58 5.99
C ASP A 27 -21.78 11.79 6.21
N GLU A 28 -21.40 11.58 7.47
CA GLU A 28 -20.20 10.82 7.82
C GLU A 28 -20.54 9.34 7.91
N VAL A 29 -20.08 8.56 6.93
CA VAL A 29 -20.32 7.11 6.89
C VAL A 29 -19.10 6.37 7.44
N TYR A 30 -19.31 5.54 8.45
CA TYR A 30 -18.30 4.68 9.06
C TYR A 30 -18.58 3.21 8.74
N VAL A 31 -17.59 2.54 8.18
CA VAL A 31 -17.65 1.10 7.90
C VAL A 31 -17.07 0.34 9.10
N CYS A 32 -17.85 -0.60 9.61
CA CYS A 32 -17.56 -1.36 10.83
C CYS A 32 -17.30 -2.83 10.50
N ARG A 33 -16.35 -3.46 11.20
CA ARG A 33 -16.16 -4.90 11.15
C ARG A 33 -16.20 -5.46 12.57
N GLY A 34 -17.12 -6.38 12.83
CA GLY A 34 -17.26 -6.98 14.16
C GLY A 34 -17.51 -5.92 15.25
N ARG A 35 -18.35 -4.92 14.95
CA ARG A 35 -18.74 -3.80 15.83
C ARG A 35 -17.68 -2.71 16.05
N TRP A 36 -16.53 -2.79 15.39
CA TRP A 36 -15.50 -1.76 15.45
C TRP A 36 -15.46 -0.94 14.15
N PRO A 37 -15.52 0.40 14.21
CA PRO A 37 -15.33 1.22 13.02
C PRO A 37 -13.88 1.10 12.55
N ILE A 38 -13.70 0.61 11.32
CA ILE A 38 -12.38 0.37 10.72
C ILE A 38 -12.03 1.36 9.62
N ALA A 39 -13.03 1.99 9.02
CA ALA A 39 -12.85 2.94 7.94
C ALA A 39 -13.96 4.01 7.96
N ARG A 40 -13.65 5.17 7.39
CA ARG A 40 -14.58 6.25 7.17
C ARG A 40 -14.66 6.55 5.68
N LEU A 41 -15.87 6.62 5.15
CA LEU A 41 -16.13 7.01 3.78
C LEU A 41 -16.41 8.52 3.76
N THR A 42 -15.53 9.26 3.09
CA THR A 42 -15.66 10.70 2.89
C THR A 42 -15.82 10.97 1.40
N SER A 43 -16.75 11.86 1.04
CA SER A 43 -16.76 12.39 -0.31
C SER A 43 -15.55 13.32 -0.49
N TRP A 44 -14.88 13.18 -1.62
CA TRP A 44 -13.80 14.07 -2.00
C TRP A 44 -14.42 15.27 -2.71
N SER A 45 -14.79 16.29 -1.94
CA SER A 45 -15.03 17.61 -2.50
C SER A 45 -13.67 18.29 -2.58
N GLU A 46 -13.24 18.61 -3.79
CA GLU A 46 -11.94 19.21 -4.13
C GLU A 46 -11.66 20.46 -3.28
N LYS A 47 -11.03 20.26 -2.12
CA LYS A 47 -10.37 21.31 -1.36
C LYS A 47 -9.05 20.72 -0.87
N ASN A 48 -8.06 20.84 -1.74
CA ASN A 48 -6.66 20.67 -1.41
C ASN A 48 -6.32 21.64 -0.29
N ASP A 49 -6.41 21.24 0.97
CA ASP A 49 -5.70 21.89 2.07
C ASP A 49 -5.52 20.89 3.22
N ASP A 50 -4.27 20.49 3.43
CA ASP A 50 -3.69 20.00 4.69
C ASP A 50 -4.35 18.80 5.40
N PHE A 51 -3.96 17.58 5.02
CA PHE A 51 -3.82 16.49 5.99
C PHE A 51 -2.35 16.42 6.44
N PRO A 52 -1.97 16.95 7.62
CA PRO A 52 -0.74 16.53 8.26
C PRO A 52 -0.98 15.12 8.80
N SER A 53 -0.45 14.12 8.09
CA SER A 53 -0.32 12.77 8.62
C SER A 53 0.40 12.84 9.97
N GLU A 54 -0.29 12.46 11.04
CA GLU A 54 0.27 12.26 12.38
C GLU A 54 1.48 11.30 12.28
N GLU A 55 2.67 11.89 12.31
CA GLU A 55 3.94 11.20 12.48
C GLU A 55 4.01 10.68 13.93
N VAL A 56 3.62 9.43 14.12
CA VAL A 56 3.86 8.73 15.38
C VAL A 56 5.34 8.35 15.48
N ALA A 57 6.00 8.94 16.47
CA ALA A 57 7.23 8.51 17.13
C ALA A 57 8.57 8.55 16.36
N LYS A 58 9.17 9.74 16.39
CA LYS A 58 10.58 10.01 16.76
C LYS A 58 11.33 8.86 17.47
N THR A 59 12.34 8.28 16.81
CA THR A 59 13.59 7.82 17.44
C THR A 59 14.79 8.00 16.49
N PRO A 60 16.02 8.21 17.01
CA PRO A 60 17.04 9.02 16.35
C PRO A 60 18.09 8.23 15.57
N ALA A 61 18.63 8.92 14.56
CA ALA A 61 19.94 8.81 13.92
C ALA A 61 20.80 7.56 14.20
N VAL A 62 21.01 6.75 13.15
CA VAL A 62 22.31 6.13 12.90
C VAL A 62 22.80 6.50 11.51
N THR A 63 23.93 7.21 11.49
CA THR A 63 24.69 7.62 10.31
C THR A 63 25.54 6.46 9.78
N GLY A 64 25.49 6.19 8.47
CA GLY A 64 26.46 5.37 7.74
C GLY A 64 25.99 4.98 6.34
N PRO A 65 26.78 5.16 5.26
CA PRO A 65 26.26 5.29 3.90
C PRO A 65 26.26 3.97 3.13
N THR A 66 25.09 3.55 2.65
CA THR A 66 25.00 2.64 1.50
C THR A 66 23.98 3.24 0.54
N ALA A 67 24.49 3.71 -0.59
CA ALA A 67 23.69 4.24 -1.69
C ALA A 67 22.82 3.13 -2.29
N CYS A 68 21.61 2.97 -1.77
CA CYS A 68 20.49 2.43 -2.52
C CYS A 68 19.64 3.63 -2.95
N GLY A 69 20.11 4.30 -4.01
CA GLY A 69 19.42 5.44 -4.60
C GLY A 69 18.25 5.00 -5.47
N SER A 70 17.20 4.42 -4.88
CA SER A 70 15.86 4.60 -5.46
C SER A 70 15.43 6.03 -5.11
N LYS A 71 16.01 7.00 -5.83
CA LYS A 71 15.44 8.34 -5.87
C LYS A 71 14.07 8.16 -6.50
N LEU A 72 13.02 8.16 -5.66
CA LEU A 72 11.65 8.27 -6.11
C LEU A 72 11.54 9.62 -6.82
N ILE A 73 11.77 9.59 -8.13
CA ILE A 73 11.43 10.69 -9.01
C ILE A 73 9.92 10.64 -9.19
N GLU A 74 9.26 11.49 -8.44
CA GLU A 74 7.88 11.87 -8.71
C GLU A 74 7.82 12.42 -10.14
N GLY A 75 7.27 11.63 -11.07
CA GLY A 75 7.08 12.02 -12.47
C GLY A 75 8.01 11.41 -13.54
N GLY A 76 8.54 10.19 -13.37
CA GLY A 76 9.31 9.50 -14.43
C GLY A 76 8.50 9.27 -15.71
N THR A 77 9.04 9.67 -16.86
CA THR A 77 8.42 9.46 -18.18
C THR A 77 8.66 8.03 -18.68
N ILE A 78 7.76 7.54 -19.56
CA ILE A 78 7.84 6.19 -20.15
C ILE A 78 9.16 5.94 -20.90
N ASP A 79 9.80 7.00 -21.41
CA ASP A 79 11.11 6.94 -22.07
C ASP A 79 12.24 6.48 -21.12
N GLU A 80 12.17 6.88 -19.85
CA GLU A 80 13.12 6.47 -18.81
C GLU A 80 12.98 4.97 -18.50
N VAL A 81 11.75 4.46 -18.50
CA VAL A 81 11.47 3.01 -18.37
C VAL A 81 12.05 2.24 -19.55
N TRP A 82 11.89 2.74 -20.77
CA TRP A 82 12.42 2.10 -21.98
C TRP A 82 13.95 2.06 -21.99
N SER A 83 14.58 3.16 -21.55
CA SER A 83 16.04 3.25 -21.36
C SER A 83 16.55 2.28 -20.30
N LEU A 84 15.80 2.08 -19.22
CA LEU A 84 16.16 1.14 -18.15
C LEU A 84 16.01 -0.32 -18.61
N ALA A 85 14.98 -0.63 -19.41
CA ALA A 85 14.82 -1.93 -20.03
C ALA A 85 15.95 -2.24 -21.01
N ALA A 86 16.38 -1.25 -21.81
CA ALA A 86 17.51 -1.38 -22.73
C ALA A 86 18.85 -1.63 -22.02
N ARG A 87 19.04 -1.10 -20.80
CA ARG A 87 20.24 -1.35 -19.98
C ARG A 87 20.39 -2.82 -19.59
N GLY A 88 19.29 -3.57 -19.53
CA GLY A 88 19.27 -4.98 -19.13
C GLY A 88 19.67 -5.19 -17.66
N LYS A 89 19.57 -6.44 -17.20
CA LYS A 89 20.10 -6.83 -15.88
C LYS A 89 21.62 -7.06 -16.03
N PRO A 90 22.44 -6.58 -15.06
CA PRO A 90 23.86 -6.92 -15.06
C PRO A 90 23.99 -8.45 -15.05
N LYS A 91 24.93 -8.98 -15.85
CA LYS A 91 25.25 -10.42 -15.86
C LYS A 91 25.64 -10.81 -14.44
N GLN A 92 24.72 -11.47 -13.76
CA GLN A 92 24.99 -12.10 -12.48
C GLN A 92 25.90 -13.29 -12.76
N ASP A 93 27.08 -13.31 -12.15
CA ASP A 93 27.97 -14.46 -12.23
C ASP A 93 27.18 -15.67 -11.72
N HIS A 94 27.03 -16.68 -12.59
CA HIS A 94 26.11 -17.82 -12.43
C HIS A 94 26.63 -18.83 -11.39
N LYS A 95 27.03 -18.36 -10.20
CA LYS A 95 27.41 -19.20 -9.06
C LYS A 95 26.35 -19.16 -7.97
N VAL A 96 25.08 -19.06 -8.38
CA VAL A 96 23.90 -19.36 -7.56
C VAL A 96 23.11 -20.42 -8.30
N THR A 97 23.56 -21.67 -8.19
CA THR A 97 22.73 -22.80 -8.57
C THR A 97 21.66 -22.93 -7.49
N SER A 98 20.40 -22.90 -7.89
CA SER A 98 19.24 -23.21 -7.04
C SER A 98 19.22 -24.71 -6.74
N ALA A 99 20.30 -25.23 -6.15
CA ALA A 99 20.37 -26.60 -5.68
C ALA A 99 19.60 -26.62 -4.36
N HIS A 100 18.36 -27.11 -4.41
CA HIS A 100 17.50 -27.27 -3.24
C HIS A 100 17.68 -28.63 -2.55
N ASP A 101 18.69 -29.40 -2.97
CA ASP A 101 18.95 -30.75 -2.49
C ASP A 101 19.34 -30.79 -1.01
N ASP A 102 19.75 -29.67 -0.41
CA ASP A 102 20.03 -29.57 1.04
C ASP A 102 18.75 -29.55 1.89
N LEU A 103 17.59 -29.23 1.30
CA LEU A 103 16.32 -29.15 2.02
C LEU A 103 15.62 -30.50 2.16
N PHE A 104 15.99 -31.48 1.32
CA PHE A 104 15.34 -32.79 1.25
C PHE A 104 16.37 -33.91 1.49
N ASP A 105 15.96 -34.99 2.14
CA ASP A 105 16.76 -36.22 2.22
C ASP A 105 16.65 -37.05 0.93
N GLU A 106 17.35 -38.20 0.86
CA GLU A 106 17.34 -39.06 -0.34
C GLU A 106 15.95 -39.68 -0.62
N ASP A 107 15.05 -39.62 0.35
CA ASP A 107 13.64 -40.03 0.22
C ASP A 107 12.73 -38.86 -0.19
N GLY A 108 13.28 -37.65 -0.36
CA GLY A 108 12.55 -36.45 -0.79
C GLY A 108 11.73 -35.80 0.33
N LEU A 109 11.98 -36.14 1.60
CA LEU A 109 11.30 -35.56 2.75
C LEU A 109 12.10 -34.36 3.28
N PRO A 110 11.40 -33.29 3.73
CA PRO A 110 12.08 -32.17 4.35
C PRO A 110 12.80 -32.65 5.62
N ARG A 111 14.09 -32.33 5.71
CA ARG A 111 14.89 -32.57 6.91
C ARG A 111 14.35 -31.83 8.13
#